data_AF-A0A9D7Q209-F1
#
_entry.id   AF-A0A9D7Q209-F1
#
_cell.length_a   1.000
_cell.length_b   1.000
_cell.length_c   1.000
_cell.angle_alpha   90.00
_cell.angle_beta   90.00
_cell.angle_gamma   90.00
#
_symmetry.space_group_name_H-M   'P 1'
#
loop_
_entity.id
_entity.type
_entity.pdbx_description
1 polymer ?
#
loop_
_entity_poly.entity_id
_entity_poly.type
_entity_poly.pdbx_seq_one_letter_code
_entity_poly.pdbx_strand_id
1 'polypeptide(L)'
;MIKFKLFLIGVLTMASVGTYIYVQPAESKKAEEEIKPVVVSKRFLTRALTDSLINSTLEEYSIPDSFYVIPKKGKKLPKVLVPEDLPVPTLENSLYNKFSLFETNIKVVYNKKEKASLFTLKLKDNSDFQFLTLKKKGFVRTTTTISIVITGYEEAEEASKQYLQDYPEPYVVLLKPTKKTQLLSKEFDEQNLPYAVLVGDDGAELEFQIEENHPKRRIETTISGLITAFPNSVFFFTESNSSLAKSVILPFVREKFEGKKKQFIKSNVFINVEGTDSAETVFKFNELYGKNRKKEGLVFIVNTSAIKWIEPEIKKLRRKGVHISGEIGKPKEEPKDSVPEE
;
A
#
# COMPACT_ATOMS: atom_id res chain seq x y z
N MET A 1 -5.33 64.31 52.47
CA MET A 1 -6.46 63.74 51.70
C MET A 1 -6.00 62.48 51.00
N ILE A 2 -6.71 61.39 51.28
CA ILE A 2 -6.86 60.16 50.47
C ILE A 2 -5.59 59.34 50.21
N LYS A 3 -5.26 58.50 51.20
CA LYS A 3 -4.82 57.11 50.99
C LYS A 3 -6.07 56.28 50.67
N PHE A 4 -6.10 55.43 49.64
CA PHE A 4 -6.93 54.21 49.61
C PHE A 4 -6.70 53.41 48.30
N LYS A 5 -6.77 52.08 48.42
CA LYS A 5 -6.88 51.04 47.36
C LYS A 5 -5.59 50.35 46.87
N LEU A 6 -5.05 49.51 47.76
CA LEU A 6 -4.48 48.21 47.41
C LEU A 6 -5.02 47.20 48.43
N PHE A 7 -6.25 46.74 48.22
CA PHE A 7 -6.89 45.70 49.03
C PHE A 7 -8.00 45.02 48.21
N LEU A 8 -7.61 44.10 47.32
CA LEU A 8 -8.48 43.04 46.82
C LEU A 8 -7.57 42.00 46.14
N ILE A 9 -7.88 40.72 46.33
CA ILE A 9 -7.07 39.54 45.96
C ILE A 9 -5.99 39.19 47.01
N GLY A 10 -6.46 38.99 48.24
CA GLY A 10 -5.65 38.48 49.34
C GLY A 10 -6.47 37.88 50.47
N VAL A 11 -7.69 37.39 50.21
CA VAL A 11 -8.50 36.61 51.16
C VAL A 11 -9.52 35.77 50.38
N LEU A 12 -9.13 34.58 49.93
CA LEU A 12 -10.06 33.50 49.55
C LEU A 12 -9.37 32.12 49.54
N THR A 13 -8.51 31.90 50.54
CA THR A 13 -7.89 30.59 50.84
C THR A 13 -8.18 30.22 52.29
N MET A 14 -9.45 30.17 52.70
CA MET A 14 -9.94 29.47 53.90
C MET A 14 -11.48 29.46 53.88
N ALA A 15 -12.11 28.55 53.15
CA ALA A 15 -13.49 28.07 53.37
C ALA A 15 -13.89 27.03 52.31
N SER A 16 -13.40 25.80 52.46
CA SER A 16 -14.08 24.56 52.02
C SER A 16 -13.29 23.35 52.51
N VAL A 17 -12.99 23.36 53.82
CA VAL A 17 -12.73 22.15 54.59
C VAL A 17 -14.11 21.67 55.06
N GLY A 18 -14.63 20.62 54.45
CA GLY A 18 -15.92 20.06 54.81
C GLY A 18 -16.36 19.00 53.81
N THR A 19 -16.41 17.75 54.27
CA THR A 19 -16.89 16.52 53.59
C THR A 19 -15.92 15.81 52.65
N TYR A 20 -14.77 15.40 53.22
CA TYR A 20 -14.12 14.15 52.79
C TYR A 20 -14.93 12.99 53.40
N ILE A 21 -16.01 12.58 52.73
CA ILE A 21 -16.71 11.34 53.09
C ILE A 21 -15.82 10.19 52.63
N TYR A 22 -15.21 9.53 53.61
CA TYR A 22 -14.58 8.24 53.49
C TYR A 22 -15.67 7.20 53.19
N VAL A 23 -16.08 7.09 51.92
CA VAL A 23 -16.81 5.91 51.46
C VAL A 23 -15.77 4.81 51.36
N GLN A 24 -15.74 3.93 52.36
CA GLN A 24 -15.06 2.65 52.19
C GLN A 24 -15.69 1.93 51.00
N PRO A 25 -14.92 1.53 49.97
CA PRO A 25 -15.40 0.49 49.09
C PRO A 25 -15.56 -0.76 49.96
N ALA A 26 -16.80 -1.19 50.12
CA ALA A 26 -17.11 -2.51 50.65
C ALA A 26 -16.22 -3.52 49.92
N GLU A 27 -15.56 -4.40 50.67
CA GLU A 27 -14.90 -5.59 50.15
C GLU A 27 -15.96 -6.45 49.44
N SER A 28 -16.25 -6.13 48.18
CA SER A 28 -16.85 -7.10 47.29
C SER A 28 -15.76 -8.13 47.08
N LYS A 29 -15.89 -9.28 47.75
CA LYS A 29 -15.30 -10.54 47.31
C LYS A 29 -15.64 -10.68 45.83
N LYS A 30 -14.75 -10.21 44.95
CA LYS A 30 -14.72 -10.66 43.57
C LYS A 30 -14.48 -12.14 43.69
N ALA A 31 -15.53 -12.92 43.48
CA ALA A 31 -15.36 -14.27 43.01
C ALA A 31 -14.35 -14.16 41.87
N GLU A 32 -13.17 -14.75 42.07
CA GLU A 32 -12.41 -15.26 40.94
C GLU A 32 -13.38 -16.20 40.22
N GLU A 33 -14.14 -15.67 39.27
CA GLU A 33 -14.54 -16.46 38.13
C GLU A 33 -13.21 -16.90 37.54
N GLU A 34 -12.81 -18.13 37.89
CA GLU A 34 -11.91 -18.92 37.07
C GLU A 34 -12.34 -18.66 35.64
N ILE A 35 -11.51 -17.93 34.89
CA ILE A 35 -11.58 -17.91 33.45
C ILE A 35 -11.31 -19.36 33.08
N LYS A 36 -12.38 -20.16 33.04
CA LYS A 36 -12.31 -21.51 32.49
C LYS A 36 -11.64 -21.29 31.15
N PRO A 37 -10.47 -21.91 30.89
CA PRO A 37 -9.81 -21.76 29.62
C PRO A 37 -10.88 -22.05 28.58
N VAL A 38 -11.12 -21.09 27.68
CA VAL A 38 -11.97 -21.32 26.53
C VAL A 38 -11.43 -22.60 25.94
N VAL A 39 -12.20 -23.69 26.08
CA VAL A 39 -11.84 -24.97 25.50
C VAL A 39 -11.89 -24.68 24.00
N VAL A 40 -10.73 -24.37 23.43
CA VAL A 40 -10.56 -24.26 21.99
C VAL A 40 -10.87 -25.67 21.51
N SER A 41 -12.11 -25.88 21.08
CA SER A 41 -12.55 -27.15 20.55
C SER A 41 -11.54 -27.51 19.47
N LYS A 42 -10.80 -28.61 19.68
CA LYS A 42 -9.80 -29.11 18.75
C LYS A 42 -10.45 -29.22 17.38
N ARG A 43 -10.10 -28.32 16.45
CA ARG A 43 -10.65 -28.33 15.10
C ARG A 43 -9.88 -29.41 14.33
N PHE A 44 -10.59 -30.44 13.89
CA PHE A 44 -10.04 -31.51 13.06
C PHE A 44 -10.36 -31.27 11.58
N LEU A 45 -9.46 -31.68 10.71
CA LEU A 45 -9.66 -31.62 9.25
C LEU A 45 -10.55 -32.76 8.77
N THR A 46 -11.59 -32.42 8.00
CA THR A 46 -12.40 -33.37 7.23
C THR A 46 -12.16 -33.15 5.74
N ARG A 47 -12.51 -34.13 4.90
CA ARG A 47 -12.30 -33.98 3.45
C ARG A 47 -12.99 -32.74 2.86
N ALA A 48 -14.25 -32.51 3.22
CA ALA A 48 -15.01 -31.35 2.75
C ALA A 48 -14.37 -30.02 3.20
N LEU A 49 -13.85 -29.97 4.43
CA LEU A 49 -13.14 -28.81 4.93
C LEU A 49 -11.82 -28.60 4.19
N THR A 50 -11.08 -29.67 3.90
CA THR A 50 -9.85 -29.58 3.09
C THR A 50 -10.13 -28.99 1.71
N ASP A 51 -11.15 -29.50 1.02
CA ASP A 51 -11.52 -29.02 -0.31
C ASP A 51 -11.93 -27.53 -0.27
N SER A 52 -12.68 -27.13 0.77
CA SER A 52 -13.04 -25.73 1.01
C SER A 52 -11.83 -24.83 1.30
N LEU A 53 -10.87 -25.30 2.10
CA LEU A 53 -9.62 -24.57 2.37
C LEU A 53 -8.77 -24.42 1.11
N ILE A 54 -8.71 -25.45 0.25
CA ILE A 54 -8.01 -25.37 -1.04
C ILE A 54 -8.67 -24.32 -1.92
N ASN A 55 -9.99 -24.41 -2.15
CA ASN A 55 -10.71 -23.48 -3.02
C ASN A 55 -10.65 -22.03 -2.50
N SER A 56 -10.84 -21.81 -1.19
CA SER A 56 -10.69 -20.47 -0.60
C SER A 56 -9.27 -19.92 -0.77
N THR A 57 -8.25 -20.78 -0.71
CA THR A 57 -6.87 -20.36 -1.01
C THR A 57 -6.71 -19.99 -2.47
N LEU A 58 -7.28 -20.76 -3.40
CA LEU A 58 -7.24 -20.40 -4.82
C LEU A 58 -7.93 -19.06 -5.09
N GLU A 59 -9.10 -18.84 -4.49
CA GLU A 59 -9.87 -17.59 -4.60
C GLU A 59 -9.09 -16.37 -4.09
N GLU A 60 -8.40 -16.48 -2.95
CA GLU A 60 -7.54 -15.41 -2.42
C GLU A 60 -6.47 -14.93 -3.41
N TYR A 61 -6.02 -15.85 -4.28
CA TYR A 61 -5.02 -15.59 -5.31
C TYR A 61 -5.64 -15.30 -6.69
N SER A 62 -6.96 -15.15 -6.78
CA SER A 62 -7.73 -15.01 -8.02
C SER A 62 -7.47 -16.15 -9.01
N ILE A 63 -7.30 -17.36 -8.48
CA ILE A 63 -7.14 -18.59 -9.25
C ILE A 63 -8.50 -19.28 -9.37
N PRO A 64 -8.98 -19.61 -10.57
CA PRO A 64 -10.27 -20.29 -10.74
C PRO A 64 -10.30 -21.68 -10.08
N ASP A 65 -11.44 -22.09 -9.53
CA ASP A 65 -11.65 -23.42 -8.92
C ASP A 65 -11.27 -24.59 -9.84
N SER A 66 -11.33 -24.39 -11.17
CA SER A 66 -10.85 -25.37 -12.16
C SER A 66 -9.36 -25.76 -12.01
N PHE A 67 -8.59 -25.03 -11.21
CA PHE A 67 -7.21 -25.34 -10.88
C PHE A 67 -7.10 -26.37 -9.75
N TYR A 68 -8.18 -26.64 -9.03
CA TYR A 68 -8.28 -27.81 -8.17
C TYR A 68 -8.93 -28.97 -8.92
N VAL A 69 -8.10 -29.85 -9.46
CA VAL A 69 -8.52 -30.98 -10.29
C VAL A 69 -8.67 -32.23 -9.44
N ILE A 70 -9.92 -32.61 -9.18
CA ILE A 70 -10.27 -33.88 -8.54
C ILE A 70 -10.50 -34.93 -9.65
N PRO A 71 -9.70 -36.01 -9.71
CA PRO A 71 -9.86 -37.04 -10.74
C PRO A 71 -11.16 -37.83 -10.58
N LYS A 72 -11.90 -38.01 -11.68
CA LYS A 72 -13.21 -38.68 -11.67
C LYS A 72 -13.14 -40.20 -11.43
N LYS A 73 -12.03 -40.87 -11.80
CA LYS A 73 -11.80 -42.32 -11.61
C LYS A 73 -10.29 -42.64 -11.52
N GLY A 74 -9.91 -43.55 -10.62
CA GLY A 74 -8.57 -44.17 -10.54
C GLY A 74 -7.66 -43.67 -9.41
N LYS A 75 -6.51 -44.34 -9.21
CA LYS A 75 -5.48 -44.08 -8.18
C LYS A 75 -4.72 -42.73 -8.33
N LYS A 76 -5.19 -41.80 -9.17
CA LYS A 76 -4.50 -40.53 -9.38
C LYS A 76 -4.82 -39.58 -8.22
N LEU A 77 -3.81 -38.87 -7.75
CA LEU A 77 -3.98 -37.86 -6.70
C LEU A 77 -4.65 -36.60 -7.28
N PRO A 78 -5.50 -35.90 -6.50
CA PRO A 78 -5.93 -34.55 -6.80
C PRO A 78 -4.75 -33.60 -7.04
N LYS A 79 -4.98 -32.59 -7.86
CA LYS A 79 -3.95 -31.62 -8.24
C LYS A 79 -4.42 -30.21 -7.97
N VAL A 80 -3.57 -29.42 -7.33
CA VAL A 80 -3.69 -27.97 -7.20
C VAL A 80 -2.71 -27.36 -8.18
N LEU A 81 -3.25 -26.77 -9.24
CA LEU A 81 -2.48 -26.12 -10.27
C LEU A 81 -2.11 -24.70 -9.83
N VAL A 82 -0.87 -24.29 -10.10
CA VAL A 82 -0.36 -22.95 -9.77
C VAL A 82 -0.12 -22.18 -11.06
N PRO A 83 -0.66 -20.95 -11.24
CA PRO A 83 -0.36 -20.08 -12.37
C PRO A 83 1.14 -19.90 -12.62
N GLU A 84 1.52 -19.61 -13.86
CA GLU A 84 2.90 -19.46 -14.28
C GLU A 84 3.60 -18.27 -13.62
N ASP A 85 2.88 -17.20 -13.33
CA ASP A 85 3.37 -15.98 -12.67
C ASP A 85 3.50 -16.12 -11.15
N LEU A 86 2.82 -17.07 -10.50
CA LEU A 86 2.81 -17.22 -9.04
C LEU A 86 3.85 -18.25 -8.57
N PRO A 87 4.89 -17.91 -7.79
CA PRO A 87 5.82 -18.91 -7.28
C PRO A 87 5.10 -20.02 -6.50
N VAL A 88 5.41 -21.29 -6.81
CA VAL A 88 4.77 -22.44 -6.15
C VAL A 88 4.89 -22.36 -4.62
N PRO A 89 6.06 -22.04 -4.04
CA PRO A 89 6.20 -21.91 -2.59
C PRO A 89 5.25 -20.89 -1.95
N THR A 90 4.84 -19.85 -2.67
CA THR A 90 3.92 -18.82 -2.15
C THR A 90 2.53 -19.41 -1.89
N LEU A 91 1.99 -20.18 -2.84
CA LEU A 91 0.71 -20.85 -2.67
C LEU A 91 0.81 -21.98 -1.63
N GLU A 92 1.91 -22.73 -1.65
CA GLU A 92 2.18 -23.82 -0.70
C GLU A 92 2.25 -23.34 0.74
N ASN A 93 2.94 -22.24 1.01
CA ASN A 93 2.98 -21.63 2.34
C ASN A 93 1.59 -21.19 2.80
N SER A 94 0.75 -20.68 1.89
CA SER A 94 -0.61 -20.26 2.22
C SER A 94 -1.50 -21.45 2.58
N LEU A 95 -1.39 -22.54 1.82
CA LEU A 95 -2.06 -23.80 2.11
C LEU A 95 -1.59 -24.38 3.44
N TYR A 96 -0.27 -24.46 3.64
CA TYR A 96 0.34 -24.94 4.88
C TYR A 96 -0.18 -24.17 6.10
N ASN A 97 -0.16 -22.84 6.04
CA ASN A 97 -0.60 -21.98 7.14
C ASN A 97 -2.10 -22.15 7.45
N LYS A 98 -2.95 -22.41 6.44
CA LYS A 98 -4.38 -22.69 6.67
C LYS A 98 -4.59 -24.05 7.32
N PHE A 99 -3.85 -25.07 6.89
CA PHE A 99 -3.96 -26.41 7.48
C PHE A 99 -3.34 -26.49 8.88
N SER A 100 -2.30 -25.71 9.18
CA SER A 100 -1.63 -25.72 10.48
C SER A 100 -2.49 -25.15 11.61
N LEU A 101 -3.63 -24.51 11.28
CA LEU A 101 -4.65 -24.07 12.26
C LEU A 101 -5.46 -25.25 12.85
N PHE A 102 -5.24 -26.46 12.35
CA PHE A 102 -5.97 -27.66 12.75
C PHE A 102 -5.01 -28.66 13.38
N GLU A 103 -5.56 -29.57 14.22
CA GLU A 103 -4.80 -30.71 14.72
C GLU A 103 -4.63 -31.76 13.61
N THR A 104 -3.68 -31.50 12.71
CA THR A 104 -3.34 -32.38 11.60
C THR A 104 -1.83 -32.50 11.47
N ASN A 105 -1.36 -33.67 11.02
CA ASN A 105 0.03 -33.83 10.60
C ASN A 105 0.13 -33.45 9.13
N ILE A 106 0.92 -32.42 8.84
CA ILE A 106 1.18 -31.93 7.49
C ILE A 106 2.58 -32.37 7.09
N LYS A 107 2.69 -33.07 5.97
CA LYS A 107 3.97 -33.37 5.33
C LYS A 107 3.96 -32.85 3.91
N VAL A 108 4.97 -32.07 3.54
CA VAL A 108 5.16 -31.57 2.18
C VAL A 108 6.48 -32.10 1.65
N VAL A 109 6.46 -32.81 0.52
CA VAL A 109 7.67 -33.38 -0.11
C VAL A 109 7.76 -32.93 -1.55
N TYR A 110 8.84 -32.23 -1.91
CA TYR A 110 9.08 -31.83 -3.28
C TYR A 110 9.69 -32.97 -4.12
N ASN A 111 9.02 -33.32 -5.21
CA ASN A 111 9.51 -34.27 -6.21
C ASN A 111 10.17 -33.51 -7.37
N LYS A 112 11.51 -33.53 -7.41
CA LYS A 112 12.31 -32.88 -8.48
C LYS A 112 11.99 -33.39 -9.89
N LYS A 113 11.67 -34.69 -10.05
CA LYS A 113 11.39 -35.28 -11.37
C LYS A 113 10.06 -34.80 -11.93
N GLU A 114 9.03 -34.74 -11.09
CA GLU A 114 7.69 -34.32 -11.48
C GLU A 114 7.50 -32.80 -11.40
N LYS A 115 8.47 -32.08 -10.82
CA LYS A 115 8.39 -30.63 -10.52
C LYS A 115 7.09 -30.29 -9.78
N ALA A 116 6.76 -31.13 -8.81
CA ALA A 116 5.53 -31.07 -8.04
C ALA A 116 5.82 -31.34 -6.56
N SER A 117 5.07 -30.72 -5.66
CA SER A 117 5.13 -31.07 -4.24
C SER A 117 3.93 -31.93 -3.86
N LEU A 118 4.19 -32.98 -3.08
CA LEU A 118 3.16 -33.83 -2.50
C LEU A 118 2.83 -33.34 -1.10
N PHE A 119 1.60 -32.89 -0.92
CA PHE A 119 1.01 -32.65 0.39
C PHE A 119 0.38 -33.94 0.91
N THR A 120 0.67 -34.29 2.15
CA THR A 120 0.00 -35.35 2.92
C THR A 120 -0.57 -34.74 4.19
N LEU A 121 -1.89 -34.86 4.38
CA LEU A 121 -2.63 -34.36 5.52
C LEU A 121 -3.31 -35.52 6.24
N LYS A 122 -3.19 -35.57 7.57
CA LYS A 122 -3.95 -36.53 8.38
C LYS A 122 -5.33 -35.98 8.72
N LEU A 123 -6.39 -36.70 8.34
CA LEU A 123 -7.77 -36.31 8.58
C LEU A 123 -8.30 -36.83 9.93
N LYS A 124 -9.48 -36.34 10.33
CA LYS A 124 -10.16 -36.70 11.59
C LYS A 124 -10.37 -38.21 11.76
N ASP A 125 -10.63 -38.92 10.66
CA ASP A 125 -10.82 -40.38 10.63
C ASP A 125 -9.48 -41.15 10.60
N ASN A 126 -8.37 -40.48 10.88
CA ASN A 126 -6.99 -40.98 10.75
C ASN A 126 -6.59 -41.41 9.33
N SER A 127 -7.39 -41.11 8.30
CA SER A 127 -6.99 -41.34 6.91
C SER A 127 -6.02 -40.27 6.43
N ASP A 128 -5.14 -40.66 5.51
CA ASP A 128 -4.25 -39.72 4.82
C ASP A 128 -4.94 -39.17 3.58
N PHE A 129 -5.03 -37.85 3.49
CA PHE A 129 -5.39 -37.16 2.27
C PHE A 129 -4.14 -36.61 1.58
N GLN A 130 -3.99 -36.93 0.30
CA GLN A 130 -2.84 -36.54 -0.51
C GLN A 130 -3.26 -35.74 -1.74
N PHE A 131 -2.51 -34.69 -2.06
CA PHE A 131 -2.66 -33.93 -3.30
C PHE A 131 -1.32 -33.35 -3.78
N LEU A 132 -1.23 -33.06 -5.08
CA LEU A 132 -0.03 -32.50 -5.70
C LEU A 132 -0.20 -31.01 -5.98
N THR A 133 0.80 -30.20 -5.68
CA THR A 133 0.94 -28.81 -6.15
C THR A 133 1.93 -28.75 -7.30
N LEU A 134 1.54 -28.14 -8.42
CA LEU A 134 2.42 -28.03 -9.60
C LEU A 134 2.04 -26.85 -10.50
N LYS A 135 3.01 -26.35 -11.26
CA LYS A 135 2.79 -25.27 -12.23
C LYS A 135 1.88 -25.67 -13.38
N LYS A 136 0.99 -24.76 -13.78
CA LYS A 136 0.23 -24.78 -15.03
C LYS A 136 0.85 -23.79 -16.00
N LYS A 137 1.44 -24.30 -17.08
CA LYS A 137 2.02 -23.49 -18.15
C LYS A 137 0.95 -22.76 -18.95
N GLY A 138 1.28 -21.57 -19.46
CA GLY A 138 0.44 -20.80 -20.36
C GLY A 138 -0.74 -20.09 -19.69
N PHE A 139 -0.80 -20.07 -18.35
CA PHE A 139 -1.78 -19.28 -17.62
C PHE A 139 -1.06 -18.29 -16.71
N VAL A 140 -1.25 -17.01 -17.01
CA VAL A 140 -0.78 -15.86 -16.22
C VAL A 140 -2.02 -15.13 -15.73
N ARG A 141 -2.06 -14.82 -14.42
CA ARG A 141 -3.18 -14.05 -13.84
C ARG A 141 -3.20 -12.63 -14.42
N THR A 142 -4.37 -12.00 -14.48
CA THR A 142 -4.48 -10.62 -14.97
C THR A 142 -3.70 -9.67 -14.05
N THR A 143 -2.59 -9.15 -14.55
CA THR A 143 -1.69 -8.26 -13.80
C THR A 143 -1.98 -6.80 -14.12
N THR A 144 -2.83 -6.13 -13.35
CA THR A 144 -2.81 -4.66 -13.31
C THR A 144 -1.54 -4.23 -12.59
N THR A 145 -0.94 -3.11 -13.00
CA THR A 145 0.16 -2.48 -12.27
C THR A 145 -0.36 -1.28 -11.51
N ILE A 146 0.01 -1.17 -10.23
CA ILE A 146 -0.23 0.02 -9.42
C ILE A 146 1.10 0.56 -8.88
N SER A 147 1.20 1.87 -8.76
CA SER A 147 2.34 2.56 -8.16
C SER A 147 1.87 3.36 -6.97
N ILE A 148 2.71 3.45 -5.94
CA ILE A 148 2.39 4.15 -4.69
C ILE A 148 3.30 5.39 -4.60
N VAL A 149 2.67 6.54 -4.41
CA VAL A 149 3.36 7.82 -4.19
C VAL A 149 3.05 8.31 -2.79
N ILE A 150 4.08 8.54 -1.99
CA ILE A 150 3.98 8.99 -0.61
C ILE A 150 4.20 10.50 -0.52
N THR A 151 3.27 11.22 0.08
CA THR A 151 3.38 12.66 0.38
C THR A 151 3.68 12.92 1.86
N GLY A 152 4.26 14.10 2.15
CA GLY A 152 4.48 14.57 3.51
C GLY A 152 5.58 13.81 4.27
N TYR A 153 6.57 13.27 3.56
CA TYR A 153 7.69 12.56 4.20
C TYR A 153 8.56 13.52 5.01
N GLU A 154 8.78 14.72 4.50
CA GLU A 154 9.59 15.79 5.10
C GLU A 154 9.05 16.29 6.44
N GLU A 155 7.75 16.11 6.69
CA GLU A 155 7.02 16.49 7.90
C GLU A 155 6.68 15.29 8.78
N ALA A 156 6.93 14.06 8.30
CA ALA A 156 6.59 12.86 9.04
C ALA A 156 7.45 12.68 10.29
N GLU A 157 6.84 12.08 11.33
CA GLU A 157 7.56 11.64 12.52
C GLU A 157 8.57 10.53 12.19
N GLU A 158 9.63 10.41 12.98
CA GLU A 158 10.67 9.39 12.78
C GLU A 158 10.13 7.96 12.77
N ALA A 159 9.11 7.66 13.58
CA ALA A 159 8.46 6.35 13.56
C ALA A 159 7.77 6.04 12.22
N SER A 160 7.29 7.04 11.50
CA SER A 160 6.70 6.87 10.17
C SER A 160 7.77 6.76 9.08
N LYS A 161 8.87 7.51 9.20
CA LYS A 161 10.01 7.36 8.30
C LYS A 161 10.67 5.98 8.43
N GLN A 162 10.89 5.52 9.66
CA GLN A 162 11.43 4.18 9.93
C GLN A 162 10.52 3.09 9.34
N TYR A 163 9.20 3.21 9.55
CA TYR A 163 8.25 2.27 8.94
C TYR A 163 8.35 2.25 7.41
N LEU A 164 8.51 3.41 6.77
CA LEU A 164 8.67 3.50 5.32
C LEU A 164 10.00 2.91 4.83
N GLN A 165 11.08 3.00 5.61
CA GLN A 165 12.35 2.35 5.29
C GLN A 165 12.24 0.82 5.33
N ASP A 166 11.45 0.29 6.27
CA ASP A 166 11.21 -1.15 6.42
C ASP A 166 10.04 -1.66 5.53
N TYR A 167 9.42 -0.76 4.75
CA TYR A 167 8.24 -1.09 3.97
C TYR A 167 8.60 -2.02 2.79
N PRO A 168 7.93 -3.18 2.64
CA PRO A 168 8.39 -4.22 1.72
C PRO A 168 8.01 -3.99 0.26
N GLU A 169 7.08 -3.09 -0.04
CA GLU A 169 6.64 -2.82 -1.41
C GLU A 169 7.31 -1.55 -1.95
N PRO A 170 7.59 -1.46 -3.27
CA PRO A 170 8.19 -0.26 -3.83
C PRO A 170 7.22 0.93 -3.79
N TYR A 171 7.75 2.11 -3.51
CA TYR A 171 7.02 3.38 -3.48
C TYR A 171 7.94 4.52 -3.93
N VAL A 172 7.34 5.65 -4.30
CA VAL A 172 8.07 6.90 -4.65
C VAL A 172 7.68 7.98 -3.68
N VAL A 173 8.63 8.75 -3.16
CA VAL A 173 8.33 9.92 -2.31
C VAL A 173 8.10 11.15 -3.18
N LEU A 174 7.00 11.87 -2.96
CA LEU A 174 6.73 13.15 -3.62
C LEU A 174 7.27 14.31 -2.76
N LEU A 175 8.25 15.02 -3.28
CA LEU A 175 8.90 16.16 -2.63
C LEU A 175 8.36 17.49 -3.16
N LYS A 176 8.06 18.41 -2.23
CA LYS A 176 7.80 19.82 -2.55
C LYS A 176 9.12 20.58 -2.63
N PRO A 177 9.45 21.25 -3.75
CA PRO A 177 10.76 21.82 -3.95
C PRO A 177 11.02 22.99 -3.00
N THR A 178 11.82 22.70 -1.98
CA THR A 178 12.33 23.60 -0.95
C THR A 178 13.80 23.25 -0.65
N LYS A 179 14.56 24.15 -0.01
CA LYS A 179 15.94 23.87 0.43
C LYS A 179 16.02 22.67 1.36
N LYS A 180 15.03 22.53 2.25
CA LYS A 180 14.93 21.36 3.15
C LYS A 180 14.83 20.06 2.35
N THR A 181 13.91 20.00 1.39
CA THR A 181 13.75 18.80 0.55
C THR A 181 14.89 18.57 -0.42
N GLN A 182 15.63 19.61 -0.82
CA GLN A 182 16.85 19.47 -1.63
C GLN A 182 17.98 18.80 -0.85
N LEU A 183 18.09 19.06 0.47
CA LEU A 183 19.02 18.33 1.33
C LEU A 183 18.54 16.88 1.48
N LEU A 184 17.25 16.68 1.76
CA LEU A 184 16.64 15.36 1.89
C LEU A 184 16.79 14.50 0.62
N SER A 185 16.70 15.09 -0.57
CA SER A 185 16.84 14.33 -1.82
C SER A 185 18.24 13.75 -1.99
N LYS A 186 19.28 14.38 -1.41
CA LYS A 186 20.64 13.82 -1.40
C LYS A 186 20.73 12.57 -0.52
N GLU A 187 20.06 12.59 0.64
CA GLU A 187 19.96 11.40 1.52
C GLU A 187 19.22 10.27 0.80
N PHE A 188 18.17 10.61 0.03
CA PHE A 188 17.45 9.64 -0.79
C PHE A 188 18.32 9.07 -1.91
N ASP A 189 19.13 9.90 -2.56
CA ASP A 189 20.09 9.47 -3.58
C ASP A 189 21.09 8.45 -3.01
N GLU A 190 21.63 8.70 -1.81
CA GLU A 190 22.56 7.78 -1.13
C GLU A 190 21.91 6.44 -0.76
N GLN A 191 20.62 6.45 -0.42
CA GLN A 191 19.84 5.27 -0.04
C GLN A 191 19.20 4.56 -1.25
N ASN A 192 19.35 5.10 -2.47
CA ASN A 192 18.60 4.68 -3.66
C ASN A 192 17.08 4.71 -3.45
N LEU A 193 16.58 5.62 -2.63
CA LEU A 193 15.14 5.81 -2.41
C LEU A 193 14.57 6.68 -3.53
N PRO A 194 13.63 6.17 -4.35
CA PRO A 194 13.11 6.93 -5.48
C PRO A 194 12.20 8.07 -5.01
N TYR A 195 12.38 9.24 -5.62
CA TYR A 195 11.53 10.41 -5.38
C TYR A 195 11.12 11.12 -6.66
N ALA A 196 10.07 11.91 -6.55
CA ALA A 196 9.53 12.79 -7.56
C ALA A 196 9.39 14.20 -7.01
N VAL A 197 9.30 15.19 -7.89
CA VAL A 197 9.22 16.59 -7.50
C VAL A 197 7.90 17.20 -7.97
N LEU A 198 7.17 17.81 -7.05
CA LEU A 198 5.94 18.55 -7.32
C LEU A 198 6.27 19.95 -7.85
N VAL A 199 5.80 20.27 -9.05
CA VAL A 199 6.07 21.51 -9.77
C VAL A 199 4.76 22.30 -9.93
N GLY A 200 4.84 23.60 -9.64
CA GLY A 200 3.70 24.51 -9.71
C GLY A 200 2.75 24.39 -8.51
N ASP A 201 3.28 23.95 -7.35
CA ASP A 201 2.60 24.04 -6.06
C ASP A 201 2.95 25.36 -5.38
N ASP A 202 1.96 25.98 -4.72
CA ASP A 202 2.12 27.27 -4.05
C ASP A 202 3.04 27.17 -2.82
N GLY A 203 3.28 25.96 -2.30
CA GLY A 203 4.20 25.69 -1.19
C GLY A 203 5.68 25.60 -1.58
N ALA A 204 6.04 25.74 -2.86
CA ALA A 204 7.43 25.76 -3.31
C ALA A 204 8.17 27.05 -2.90
N GLU A 205 9.48 26.99 -2.69
CA GLU A 205 10.28 28.22 -2.53
C GLU A 205 10.30 29.04 -3.84
N LEU A 206 10.39 30.38 -3.71
CA LEU A 206 10.30 31.33 -4.84
C LEU A 206 11.22 31.01 -6.04
N GLU A 207 12.40 30.43 -5.78
CA GLU A 207 13.37 30.06 -6.82
C GLU A 207 12.91 28.86 -7.66
N PHE A 208 12.02 28.02 -7.12
CA PHE A 208 11.45 26.84 -7.76
C PHE A 208 10.03 27.05 -8.30
N GLN A 209 9.43 28.22 -8.04
CA GLN A 209 8.07 28.54 -8.49
C GLN A 209 8.02 28.88 -9.99
N ILE A 210 7.03 28.30 -10.67
CA ILE A 210 6.73 28.55 -12.07
C ILE A 210 5.30 29.09 -12.16
N GLU A 211 5.17 30.34 -12.58
CA GLU A 211 3.90 31.01 -12.79
C GLU A 211 3.74 31.45 -14.25
N GLU A 212 2.50 31.62 -14.69
CA GLU A 212 2.15 31.98 -16.08
C GLU A 212 2.65 33.37 -16.50
N ASN A 213 2.74 34.29 -15.55
CA ASN A 213 3.24 35.65 -15.75
C ASN A 213 4.79 35.73 -15.83
N HIS A 214 5.51 34.64 -15.52
CA HIS A 214 6.97 34.64 -15.53
C HIS A 214 7.50 34.72 -16.98
N PRO A 215 8.52 35.56 -17.27
CA PRO A 215 9.16 35.56 -18.57
C PRO A 215 9.71 34.18 -18.93
N LYS A 216 9.60 33.75 -20.20
CA LYS A 216 10.07 32.43 -20.67
C LYS A 216 11.49 32.08 -20.21
N ARG A 217 12.41 33.04 -20.25
CA ARG A 217 13.80 32.88 -19.78
C ARG A 217 13.89 32.51 -18.30
N ARG A 218 13.04 33.12 -17.45
CA ARG A 218 12.95 32.80 -16.01
C ARG A 218 12.45 31.37 -15.84
N ILE A 219 11.38 30.98 -16.54
CA ILE A 219 10.84 29.61 -16.51
C ILE A 219 11.91 28.59 -16.89
N GLU A 220 12.66 28.82 -17.97
CA GLU A 220 13.76 27.94 -18.40
C GLU A 220 14.87 27.81 -17.34
N THR A 221 15.20 28.91 -16.68
CA THR A 221 16.21 28.94 -15.62
C THR A 221 15.71 28.18 -14.39
N THR A 222 14.45 28.37 -13.99
CA THR A 222 13.81 27.62 -12.89
C THR A 222 13.75 26.12 -13.18
N ILE A 223 13.40 25.70 -14.40
CA ILE A 223 13.41 24.28 -14.79
C ILE A 223 14.82 23.71 -14.71
N SER A 224 15.83 24.44 -15.19
CA SER A 224 17.22 24.01 -15.09
C SER A 224 17.69 23.92 -13.63
N GLY A 225 17.24 24.86 -12.79
CA GLY A 225 17.47 24.86 -11.34
C GLY A 225 16.85 23.65 -10.65
N LEU A 226 15.58 23.34 -10.94
CA LEU A 226 14.88 22.15 -10.44
C LEU A 226 15.62 20.86 -10.82
N ILE A 227 16.01 20.71 -12.08
CA ILE A 227 16.74 19.52 -12.55
C ILE A 227 18.11 19.40 -11.88
N THR A 228 18.78 20.52 -11.64
CA THR A 228 20.09 20.54 -10.97
C THR A 228 19.96 20.25 -9.47
N ALA A 229 18.90 20.76 -8.83
CA ALA A 229 18.63 20.55 -7.42
C ALA A 229 18.17 19.13 -7.10
N PHE A 230 17.46 18.49 -8.04
CA PHE A 230 16.86 17.16 -7.89
C PHE A 230 17.29 16.21 -9.04
N PRO A 231 18.59 15.91 -9.15
CA PRO A 231 19.17 15.28 -10.34
C PRO A 231 18.70 13.86 -10.58
N ASN A 232 18.39 13.08 -9.53
CA ASN A 232 17.92 11.69 -9.68
C ASN A 232 16.41 11.52 -9.45
N SER A 233 15.65 12.62 -9.49
CA SER A 233 14.19 12.55 -9.54
C SER A 233 13.74 11.60 -10.67
N VAL A 234 12.83 10.68 -10.32
CA VAL A 234 12.26 9.71 -11.27
C VAL A 234 11.40 10.44 -12.30
N PHE A 235 10.63 11.42 -11.86
CA PHE A 235 9.84 12.32 -12.70
C PHE A 235 9.54 13.63 -11.97
N PHE A 236 9.17 14.64 -12.76
CA PHE A 236 8.58 15.89 -12.29
C PHE A 236 7.07 15.82 -12.52
N PHE A 237 6.32 16.42 -11.61
CA PHE A 237 4.87 16.22 -11.52
C PHE A 237 4.16 17.56 -11.34
N THR A 238 2.96 17.71 -11.90
CA THR A 238 2.06 18.82 -11.53
C THR A 238 0.64 18.31 -11.31
N GLU A 239 0.01 18.82 -10.25
CA GLU A 239 -1.38 18.48 -9.91
C GLU A 239 -2.36 19.00 -10.96
N SER A 240 -3.36 18.20 -11.34
CA SER A 240 -4.30 18.60 -12.41
C SER A 240 -5.10 19.85 -12.07
N ASN A 241 -5.25 20.16 -10.78
CA ASN A 241 -5.98 21.31 -10.29
C ASN A 241 -5.11 22.55 -10.06
N SER A 242 -3.77 22.44 -10.19
CA SER A 242 -2.84 23.54 -9.96
C SER A 242 -3.01 24.67 -10.99
N SER A 243 -2.54 25.86 -10.62
CA SER A 243 -2.46 27.02 -11.53
C SER A 243 -1.63 26.68 -12.76
N LEU A 244 -0.47 26.05 -12.56
CA LEU A 244 0.42 25.62 -13.64
C LEU A 244 -0.27 24.64 -14.59
N ALA A 245 -1.00 23.64 -14.09
CA ALA A 245 -1.65 22.62 -14.93
C ALA A 245 -2.82 23.16 -15.78
N LYS A 246 -3.35 24.33 -15.42
CA LYS A 246 -4.40 25.06 -16.14
C LYS A 246 -3.87 26.17 -17.03
N SER A 247 -2.59 26.55 -16.86
CA SER A 247 -1.96 27.66 -17.59
C SER A 247 -1.66 27.34 -19.06
N VAL A 248 -1.55 28.39 -19.88
CA VAL A 248 -1.15 28.26 -21.29
C VAL A 248 0.33 27.93 -21.46
N ILE A 249 1.15 28.10 -20.42
CA ILE A 249 2.59 27.82 -20.45
C ILE A 249 2.93 26.34 -20.20
N LEU A 250 1.96 25.50 -19.81
CA LEU A 250 2.20 24.09 -19.51
C LEU A 250 2.88 23.32 -20.66
N PRO A 251 2.50 23.48 -21.95
CA PRO A 251 3.18 22.79 -23.05
C PRO A 251 4.66 23.18 -23.15
N PHE A 252 4.98 24.46 -22.95
CA PHE A 252 6.35 24.96 -22.93
C PHE A 252 7.15 24.38 -21.77
N VAL A 253 6.57 24.33 -20.56
CA VAL A 253 7.22 23.71 -19.39
C VAL A 253 7.54 22.24 -19.65
N ARG A 254 6.56 21.49 -20.20
CA ARG A 254 6.75 20.07 -20.56
C ARG A 254 7.89 19.90 -21.57
N GLU A 255 7.88 20.66 -22.65
CA GLU A 255 8.92 20.63 -23.69
C GLU A 255 10.34 20.83 -23.10
N LYS A 256 10.48 21.74 -22.12
CA LYS A 256 11.78 22.00 -21.49
C LYS A 256 12.27 20.87 -20.59
N PHE A 257 11.39 20.20 -19.85
CA PHE A 257 11.76 19.00 -19.11
C PHE A 257 12.14 17.85 -20.06
N GLU A 258 11.33 17.62 -21.10
CA GLU A 258 11.55 16.56 -22.08
C GLU A 258 12.84 16.77 -22.89
N GLY A 259 13.15 18.00 -23.27
CA GLY A 259 14.41 18.38 -23.91
C GLY A 259 15.65 18.10 -23.05
N LYS A 260 15.49 17.92 -21.74
CA LYS A 260 16.52 17.49 -20.79
C LYS A 260 16.42 16.01 -20.42
N LYS A 261 15.64 15.22 -21.16
CA LYS A 261 15.36 13.79 -20.92
C LYS A 261 14.75 13.52 -19.54
N LYS A 262 14.02 14.49 -18.99
CA LYS A 262 13.26 14.34 -17.75
C LYS A 262 11.78 14.18 -18.05
N GLN A 263 11.13 13.25 -17.36
CA GLN A 263 9.69 13.04 -17.51
C GLN A 263 8.92 14.11 -16.74
N PHE A 264 7.90 14.69 -17.36
CA PHE A 264 6.99 15.65 -16.73
C PHE A 264 5.55 15.18 -16.87
N ILE A 265 4.92 14.81 -15.75
CA ILE A 265 3.63 14.12 -15.71
C ILE A 265 2.55 15.04 -15.14
N LYS A 266 1.36 15.05 -15.76
CA LYS A 266 0.15 15.70 -15.23
C LYS A 266 -0.66 14.69 -14.41
N SER A 267 -1.28 15.12 -13.30
CA SER A 267 -1.92 14.22 -12.32
C SER A 267 -3.19 13.49 -12.76
N ASN A 268 -3.61 13.56 -14.02
CA ASN A 268 -4.79 12.83 -14.49
C ASN A 268 -4.64 11.30 -14.36
N VAL A 269 -3.40 10.83 -14.10
CA VAL A 269 -3.07 9.43 -13.82
C VAL A 269 -3.08 9.10 -12.30
N PHE A 270 -3.13 10.13 -11.44
CA PHE A 270 -2.93 10.00 -10.00
C PHE A 270 -4.27 10.02 -9.27
N ILE A 271 -4.43 9.10 -8.33
CA ILE A 271 -5.63 8.86 -7.56
C ILE A 271 -5.31 9.18 -6.12
N ASN A 272 -5.83 10.30 -5.62
CA ASN A 272 -5.61 10.70 -4.23
C ASN A 272 -6.46 9.83 -3.28
N VAL A 273 -5.81 9.28 -2.26
CA VAL A 273 -6.43 8.48 -1.20
C VAL A 273 -6.21 9.20 0.12
N GLU A 274 -7.09 10.15 0.37
CA GLU A 274 -7.16 10.90 1.63
C GLU A 274 -8.43 10.51 2.39
N GLY A 275 -8.28 10.14 3.66
CA GLY A 275 -9.37 9.94 4.61
C GLY A 275 -9.01 10.54 5.96
N THR A 276 -10.04 10.84 6.74
CA THR A 276 -9.89 11.39 8.11
C THR A 276 -9.44 10.33 9.10
N ASP A 277 -9.75 9.06 8.83
CA ASP A 277 -9.36 7.91 9.62
C ASP A 277 -9.01 6.69 8.76
N SER A 278 -8.62 5.60 9.42
CA SER A 278 -8.22 4.35 8.76
C SER A 278 -9.36 3.67 8.01
N ALA A 279 -10.59 3.69 8.54
CA ALA A 279 -11.72 3.02 7.92
C ALA A 279 -12.13 3.72 6.62
N GLU A 280 -12.22 5.05 6.66
CA GLU A 280 -12.53 5.88 5.49
C GLU A 280 -11.44 5.74 4.41
N THR A 281 -10.16 5.80 4.81
CA THR A 281 -9.03 5.66 3.89
C THR A 281 -9.03 4.31 3.19
N VAL A 282 -9.22 3.22 3.94
CA VAL A 282 -9.29 1.85 3.38
C VAL A 282 -10.50 1.69 2.47
N PHE A 283 -11.65 2.24 2.85
CA PHE A 283 -12.85 2.24 2.00
C PHE A 283 -12.59 2.97 0.67
N LYS A 284 -12.07 4.20 0.73
CA LYS A 284 -11.73 4.99 -0.45
C LYS A 284 -10.72 4.29 -1.35
N PHE A 285 -9.66 3.72 -0.79
CA PHE A 285 -8.68 2.96 -1.57
C PHE A 285 -9.35 1.82 -2.36
N ASN A 286 -10.17 1.01 -1.69
CA ASN A 286 -10.86 -0.12 -2.31
C ASN A 286 -11.86 0.33 -3.37
N GLU A 287 -12.61 1.39 -3.11
CA GLU A 287 -13.56 1.97 -4.05
C GLU A 287 -12.86 2.48 -5.31
N LEU A 288 -11.79 3.26 -5.14
CA LEU A 288 -11.03 3.87 -6.23
C LEU A 288 -10.28 2.81 -7.05
N TYR A 289 -9.70 1.79 -6.41
CA TYR A 289 -9.16 0.63 -7.11
C TYR A 289 -10.26 -0.09 -7.89
N GLY A 290 -11.41 -0.38 -7.28
CA GLY A 290 -12.54 -1.05 -7.92
C GLY A 290 -13.02 -0.33 -9.19
N LYS A 291 -13.13 1.00 -9.13
CA LYS A 291 -13.51 1.88 -10.25
C LYS A 291 -12.48 1.88 -11.38
N ASN A 292 -11.19 1.81 -11.04
CA ASN A 292 -10.10 2.00 -12.01
C ASN A 292 -9.34 0.73 -12.40
N ARG A 293 -9.68 -0.45 -11.84
CA ARG A 293 -8.93 -1.71 -12.01
C ARG A 293 -8.65 -2.15 -13.46
N LYS A 294 -9.47 -1.69 -14.42
CA LYS A 294 -9.32 -1.98 -15.85
C LYS A 294 -8.30 -1.08 -16.56
N LYS A 295 -7.88 0.02 -15.94
CA LYS A 295 -6.86 0.92 -16.48
C LYS A 295 -5.48 0.38 -16.12
N GLU A 296 -4.52 0.58 -17.02
CA GLU A 296 -3.11 0.28 -16.77
C GLU A 296 -2.45 1.45 -16.00
N GLY A 297 -1.45 1.13 -15.16
CA GLY A 297 -0.58 2.13 -14.53
C GLY A 297 -1.27 3.05 -13.52
N LEU A 298 -2.09 2.49 -12.61
CA LEU A 298 -2.75 3.30 -11.58
C LEU A 298 -1.72 3.85 -10.60
N VAL A 299 -1.73 5.16 -10.36
CA VAL A 299 -0.86 5.78 -9.35
C VAL A 299 -1.73 6.21 -8.17
N PHE A 300 -1.49 5.65 -6.99
CA PHE A 300 -2.17 6.09 -5.76
C PHE A 300 -1.27 7.06 -4.99
N ILE A 301 -1.78 8.24 -4.69
CA ILE A 301 -1.12 9.19 -3.77
C ILE A 301 -1.71 8.96 -2.37
N VAL A 302 -0.83 8.76 -1.39
CA VAL A 302 -1.17 8.62 0.02
C VAL A 302 -0.18 9.40 0.87
N ASN A 303 -0.60 9.84 2.05
CA ASN A 303 0.34 10.37 3.04
C ASN A 303 1.01 9.23 3.84
N THR A 304 1.99 9.59 4.67
CA THR A 304 2.78 8.65 5.48
C THR A 304 1.98 7.85 6.52
N SER A 305 0.80 8.33 6.94
CA SER A 305 -0.09 7.60 7.85
C SER A 305 -1.00 6.63 7.10
N ALA A 306 -1.55 7.05 5.97
CA ALA A 306 -2.50 6.29 5.16
C ALA A 306 -1.90 5.00 4.61
N ILE A 307 -0.61 4.99 4.26
CA ILE A 307 0.08 3.79 3.75
C ILE A 307 0.00 2.62 4.74
N LYS A 308 0.14 2.88 6.05
CA LYS A 308 0.01 1.87 7.12
C LYS A 308 -1.39 1.26 7.14
N TRP A 309 -2.41 2.06 6.87
CA TRP A 309 -3.80 1.61 6.87
C TRP A 309 -4.14 0.77 5.63
N ILE A 310 -3.59 1.11 4.47
CA ILE A 310 -3.89 0.40 3.21
C ILE A 310 -2.95 -0.78 2.92
N GLU A 311 -1.84 -0.93 3.64
CA GLU A 311 -0.90 -2.04 3.47
C GLU A 311 -1.59 -3.43 3.44
N PRO A 312 -2.55 -3.77 4.33
CA PRO A 312 -3.25 -5.06 4.25
C PRO A 312 -4.00 -5.25 2.93
N GLU A 313 -4.55 -4.19 2.36
CA GLU A 313 -5.24 -4.23 1.07
C GLU A 313 -4.24 -4.38 -0.09
N ILE A 314 -3.10 -3.68 -0.04
CA ILE A 314 -2.00 -3.86 -1.01
C ILE A 314 -1.52 -5.32 -1.00
N LYS A 315 -1.34 -5.93 0.17
CA LYS A 315 -0.99 -7.35 0.30
C LYS A 315 -2.05 -8.28 -0.30
N LYS A 316 -3.35 -7.95 -0.18
CA LYS A 316 -4.43 -8.69 -0.85
C LYS A 316 -4.35 -8.53 -2.36
N LEU A 317 -4.13 -7.32 -2.87
CA LEU A 317 -3.98 -7.06 -4.31
C LEU A 317 -2.79 -7.82 -4.89
N ARG A 318 -1.64 -7.82 -4.21
CA ARG A 318 -0.45 -8.59 -4.61
C ARG A 318 -0.75 -10.08 -4.71
N ARG A 319 -1.49 -10.65 -3.74
CA ARG A 319 -1.93 -12.05 -3.80
C ARG A 319 -2.78 -12.32 -5.05
N LYS A 320 -3.64 -11.37 -5.45
CA LYS A 320 -4.46 -11.46 -6.66
C LYS A 320 -3.69 -11.28 -7.97
N GLY A 321 -2.38 -11.03 -7.93
CA GLY A 321 -1.53 -10.84 -9.11
C GLY A 321 -1.34 -9.39 -9.54
N VAL A 322 -1.80 -8.41 -8.74
CA VAL A 322 -1.49 -7.00 -9.00
C VAL A 322 -0.01 -6.76 -8.75
N HIS A 323 0.66 -6.15 -9.72
CA HIS A 323 2.06 -5.77 -9.61
C HIS A 323 2.18 -4.41 -8.92
N ILE A 324 2.96 -4.32 -7.86
CA ILE A 324 3.29 -3.06 -7.18
C ILE A 324 4.61 -2.56 -7.75
N SER A 325 4.59 -1.39 -8.36
CA SER A 325 5.72 -0.80 -9.09
C SER A 325 6.21 0.49 -8.44
N GLY A 326 7.53 0.64 -8.34
CA GLY A 326 8.16 1.93 -8.02
C GLY A 326 8.30 2.84 -9.26
N GLU A 327 8.08 2.29 -10.45
CA GLU A 327 8.02 3.06 -11.69
C GLU A 327 6.59 3.54 -11.93
N ILE A 328 6.42 4.81 -12.29
CA ILE A 328 5.17 5.31 -12.83
C ILE A 328 5.19 5.04 -14.32
N GLY A 329 4.31 4.15 -14.77
CA GLY A 329 4.20 3.81 -16.19
C GLY A 329 3.98 5.07 -17.02
N LYS A 330 4.71 5.20 -18.15
CA LYS A 330 4.28 6.11 -19.20
C LYS A 330 2.85 5.69 -19.58
N PRO A 331 1.83 6.55 -19.48
CA PRO A 331 0.55 6.21 -20.09
C PRO A 331 0.85 5.86 -21.55
N LYS A 332 0.44 4.68 -22.01
CA LYS A 332 0.51 4.35 -23.44
C LYS A 332 -0.19 5.51 -24.15
N GLU A 333 0.56 6.26 -24.96
CA GLU A 333 -0.05 7.21 -25.89
C GLU A 333 -1.08 6.41 -26.68
N GLU A 334 -2.35 6.87 -26.68
CA GLU A 334 -3.35 6.31 -27.57
C GLU A 334 -2.74 6.32 -28.98
N PRO A 335 -2.85 5.22 -29.73
CA PRO A 335 -2.35 5.19 -31.09
C PRO A 335 -3.03 6.36 -31.82
N LYS A 336 -2.24 7.34 -32.27
CA LYS A 336 -2.73 8.39 -33.14
C LYS A 336 -3.43 7.70 -34.29
N ASP A 337 -4.74 7.92 -34.40
CA ASP A 337 -5.53 7.43 -35.51
C ASP A 337 -4.76 7.66 -36.79
N SER A 338 -4.46 6.56 -37.48
CA SER A 338 -3.92 6.57 -38.82
C SER A 338 -4.84 7.43 -39.66
N VAL A 339 -4.36 8.60 -40.05
CA VAL A 339 -4.98 9.44 -41.08
C VAL A 339 -5.22 8.53 -42.28
N PRO A 340 -6.44 8.43 -42.81
CA PRO A 340 -6.68 7.72 -44.06
C PRO A 340 -5.89 8.47 -45.14
N GLU A 341 -4.97 7.77 -45.80
CA GLU A 341 -4.43 8.25 -47.08
C GLU A 341 -5.60 8.33 -48.06
N GLU A 342 -5.88 9.54 -48.55
CA GLU A 342 -6.79 9.80 -49.69
C GLU A 342 -6.18 9.35 -51.01
#